data_AF-A0A1G6GEE9-F1
#
_entry.id   AF-A0A1G6GEE9-F1
#
_cell.length_a   1.000
_cell.length_b   1.000
_cell.length_c   1.000
_cell.angle_alpha   90.00
_cell.angle_beta   90.00
_cell.angle_gamma   90.00
#
_symmetry.space_group_name_H-M   'P 1'
#
loop_
_entity.id
_entity.type
_entity.pdbx_description
1 polymer ?
#
loop_
_entity_poly.entity_id
_entity_poly.type
_entity_poly.pdbx_seq_one_letter_code
_entity_poly.pdbx_strand_id
1 'polypeptide(L)'
;MGTWESPGNEPAADAGNGLPGGSARPAPWQPAATPPPLAAQLADSDADQPVPADAPAGTPADAAAPDAEPAHAPRRAAQLPSAPSAPTMRPDLVLVEDSREQLDHAAPAGDLFTSELFVRARAYARSTGAPWFVMSAEYGLLAPEHVVGPYDRNLATVPTAYREAWGPWALARLELVAGSLRRKRIELHALSYAASEGIRRQLLGLGALVLEPLRGLSVADRIAWYDAAAGGVATPAAHAAAGSGAAGDADAAVLGDAAGALSPSRLLASVDASLRQPGLYSWFVDEVGAAQLSEGLGAHVSPGLVWVGQAGALRPGSGLSSTATLRTQIAWVHLGRSVRLSPLRRILGSALSQVPDSGVTSEDALTDWMHTHLRIATSATIEPENLAERAEVLAARLVPQLSAEHAPDPEVRAAVSRARLEFDGFPAR
;
A
#
# COMPACT_ATOMS: atom_id res chain seq x y z
N MET A 1 15.99 80.80 6.29
CA MET A 1 15.73 82.19 5.84
C MET A 1 15.59 82.12 4.32
N GLY A 2 14.44 82.57 3.78
CA GLY A 2 14.00 82.37 2.37
C GLY A 2 13.06 81.15 2.25
N THR A 3 11.71 81.16 2.22
CA THR A 3 10.63 81.97 1.59
C THR A 3 10.67 82.03 0.06
N TRP A 4 9.67 81.43 -0.61
CA TRP A 4 8.66 82.05 -1.53
C TRP A 4 7.93 80.95 -2.34
N GLU A 5 6.67 80.61 -2.01
CA GLU A 5 5.40 80.94 -2.71
C GLU A 5 5.05 80.14 -3.99
N SER A 6 3.86 79.52 -3.96
CA SER A 6 3.07 79.07 -5.12
C SER A 6 2.48 80.27 -5.90
N PRO A 7 1.91 80.09 -7.10
CA PRO A 7 0.46 79.87 -7.14
C PRO A 7 -0.03 78.94 -8.26
N GLY A 8 -1.26 78.43 -8.08
CA GLY A 8 -1.93 77.53 -9.00
C GLY A 8 -2.55 78.20 -10.23
N ASN A 9 -3.10 77.35 -11.10
CA ASN A 9 -4.12 77.72 -12.06
C ASN A 9 -4.95 76.47 -12.42
N GLU A 10 -6.21 76.46 -11.99
CA GLU A 10 -7.32 75.69 -12.59
C GLU A 10 -8.09 76.69 -13.49
N PRO A 11 -8.75 76.26 -14.60
CA PRO A 11 -10.07 75.66 -14.41
C PRO A 11 -10.57 74.65 -15.48
N ALA A 12 -11.63 73.94 -15.06
CA ALA A 12 -12.84 73.53 -15.79
C ALA A 12 -12.84 72.30 -16.73
N ALA A 13 -13.40 71.21 -16.17
CA ALA A 13 -14.59 70.48 -16.60
C ALA A 13 -14.70 69.92 -18.04
N ASP A 14 -14.78 68.59 -18.16
CA ASP A 14 -15.99 67.92 -18.67
C ASP A 14 -16.07 66.44 -18.24
N ALA A 15 -17.28 65.90 -18.33
CA ALA A 15 -17.90 64.81 -17.60
C ALA A 15 -17.37 63.37 -17.77
N GLY A 16 -17.58 62.57 -16.72
CA GLY A 16 -18.42 61.36 -16.86
C GLY A 16 -17.73 60.00 -16.87
N ASN A 17 -17.51 59.41 -15.69
CA ASN A 17 -18.17 58.16 -15.28
C ASN A 17 -17.66 57.72 -13.91
N GLY A 18 -18.53 57.81 -12.91
CA GLY A 18 -18.30 57.25 -11.58
C GLY A 18 -18.64 55.77 -11.52
N LEU A 19 -17.90 55.02 -10.69
CA LEU A 19 -18.38 54.23 -9.54
C LEU A 19 -17.22 53.37 -8.98
N PRO A 20 -17.28 52.92 -7.71
CA PRO A 20 -16.27 53.27 -6.73
C PRO A 20 -15.43 52.08 -6.25
N GLY A 21 -14.31 52.41 -5.60
CA GLY A 21 -13.51 51.48 -4.82
C GLY A 21 -14.28 50.90 -3.63
N GLY A 22 -13.99 49.63 -3.36
CA GLY A 22 -14.45 48.90 -2.20
C GLY A 22 -13.56 47.69 -1.97
N SER A 23 -12.53 47.86 -1.14
CA SER A 23 -11.75 46.77 -0.57
C SER A 23 -12.66 45.89 0.29
N ALA A 24 -13.06 44.72 -0.23
CA ALA A 24 -13.74 43.69 0.54
C ALA A 24 -12.83 42.48 0.72
N ARG A 25 -12.49 42.17 1.98
CA ARG A 25 -11.92 40.88 2.37
C ARG A 25 -12.88 39.76 1.94
N PRO A 26 -12.41 38.63 1.40
CA PRO A 26 -13.28 37.47 1.19
C PRO A 26 -13.76 36.93 2.55
N ALA A 27 -15.06 36.62 2.63
CA ALA A 27 -15.66 36.02 3.81
C ALA A 27 -15.10 34.62 4.07
N PRO A 28 -14.94 34.19 5.33
CA PRO A 28 -14.57 32.81 5.64
C PRO A 28 -15.67 31.86 5.16
N TRP A 29 -15.24 30.74 4.58
CA TRP A 29 -16.09 29.63 4.15
C TRP A 29 -16.96 29.13 5.32
N GLN A 30 -18.28 29.10 5.11
CA GLN A 30 -19.23 28.45 6.02
C GLN A 30 -19.58 27.07 5.45
N PRO A 31 -19.57 25.99 6.27
CA PRO A 31 -19.99 24.68 5.81
C PRO A 31 -21.49 24.68 5.50
N ALA A 32 -21.86 24.14 4.35
CA ALA A 32 -23.26 23.91 3.98
C ALA A 32 -23.92 22.95 4.99
N ALA A 33 -25.18 23.22 5.33
CA ALA A 33 -25.98 22.38 6.22
C ALA A 33 -26.01 20.92 5.71
N THR A 34 -25.78 19.99 6.63
CA THR A 34 -25.81 18.54 6.41
C THR A 34 -27.16 18.12 5.81
N PRO A 35 -27.21 17.44 4.65
CA PRO A 35 -28.44 16.83 4.20
C PRO A 35 -28.83 15.67 5.14
N PRO A 36 -30.13 15.41 5.37
CA PRO A 36 -30.56 14.33 6.25
C PRO A 36 -30.16 12.95 5.69
N PRO A 37 -30.00 11.94 6.57
CA PRO A 37 -29.58 10.60 6.15
C PRO A 37 -30.61 9.93 5.22
N LEU A 38 -30.10 9.16 4.26
CA LEU A 38 -30.81 8.40 3.22
C LEU A 38 -31.61 7.19 3.77
N ALA A 39 -32.18 7.30 4.97
CA ALA A 39 -32.95 6.24 5.64
C ALA A 39 -34.43 6.61 5.86
N ALA A 40 -34.92 7.72 5.28
CA ALA A 40 -36.28 8.22 5.48
C ALA A 40 -37.11 8.39 4.20
N GLN A 41 -36.79 7.67 3.11
CA GLN A 41 -37.54 7.73 1.85
C GLN A 41 -38.01 6.36 1.30
N LEU A 42 -38.12 5.34 2.16
CA LEU A 42 -38.68 4.03 1.78
C LEU A 42 -39.82 3.56 2.71
N ALA A 43 -40.61 4.49 3.23
CA ALA A 43 -41.82 4.17 3.99
C ALA A 43 -42.97 5.04 3.50
N ASP A 44 -43.47 4.75 2.30
CA ASP A 44 -44.88 4.95 1.94
C ASP A 44 -45.10 4.32 0.58
N SER A 45 -45.71 3.13 0.56
CA SER A 45 -46.69 2.66 -0.41
C SER A 45 -46.85 1.15 -0.24
N ASP A 46 -47.75 0.76 0.65
CA ASP A 46 -48.34 -0.58 0.68
C ASP A 46 -49.86 -0.38 0.70
N ALA A 47 -50.54 -0.77 -0.38
CA ALA A 47 -51.99 -1.03 -0.43
C ALA A 47 -52.41 -1.70 -1.77
N ASP A 48 -52.61 -3.03 -1.68
CA ASP A 48 -53.82 -3.77 -2.06
C ASP A 48 -54.14 -4.11 -3.55
N GLN A 49 -53.82 -5.38 -3.91
CA GLN A 49 -54.60 -6.43 -4.62
C GLN A 49 -55.13 -6.28 -6.08
N PRO A 50 -55.54 -7.39 -6.79
CA PRO A 50 -55.39 -8.85 -6.55
C PRO A 50 -54.91 -9.68 -7.78
N VAL A 51 -54.72 -10.99 -7.56
CA VAL A 51 -54.37 -12.08 -8.51
C VAL A 51 -55.59 -12.49 -9.40
N PRO A 52 -55.36 -13.03 -10.61
CA PRO A 52 -55.92 -14.37 -10.88
C PRO A 52 -54.98 -15.32 -11.65
N ALA A 53 -55.25 -16.61 -11.45
CA ALA A 53 -54.62 -17.78 -12.03
C ALA A 53 -55.10 -18.08 -13.46
N ASP A 54 -54.25 -18.71 -14.28
CA ASP A 54 -54.58 -19.99 -14.95
C ASP A 54 -53.35 -20.58 -15.68
N ALA A 55 -53.22 -21.90 -15.60
CA ALA A 55 -52.35 -22.74 -16.43
C ALA A 55 -53.14 -23.20 -17.70
N PRO A 56 -52.59 -23.93 -18.71
CA PRO A 56 -51.99 -25.26 -18.49
C PRO A 56 -50.86 -25.73 -19.45
N ALA A 57 -50.13 -26.74 -18.93
CA ALA A 57 -49.58 -27.99 -19.48
C ALA A 57 -49.21 -28.20 -20.98
N GLY A 58 -48.07 -28.89 -21.16
CA GLY A 58 -47.73 -29.71 -22.33
C GLY A 58 -46.38 -30.43 -22.17
N THR A 59 -46.40 -31.73 -21.87
CA THR A 59 -45.28 -32.69 -21.66
C THR A 59 -45.16 -33.61 -22.93
N PRO A 60 -44.32 -34.69 -23.01
CA PRO A 60 -42.86 -34.91 -22.95
C PRO A 60 -42.31 -35.78 -24.15
N ALA A 61 -41.10 -36.35 -23.95
CA ALA A 61 -40.50 -37.58 -24.54
C ALA A 61 -39.54 -37.37 -25.73
N ASP A 62 -38.43 -38.10 -25.90
CA ASP A 62 -38.23 -39.53 -25.62
C ASP A 62 -36.74 -39.93 -25.45
N ALA A 63 -36.51 -41.09 -24.83
CA ALA A 63 -35.21 -41.71 -24.57
C ALA A 63 -34.94 -42.88 -25.53
N ALA A 64 -33.69 -43.10 -25.95
CA ALA A 64 -33.21 -44.41 -26.44
C ALA A 64 -31.67 -44.51 -26.37
N ALA A 65 -31.18 -45.68 -25.94
CA ALA A 65 -29.80 -46.19 -25.97
C ALA A 65 -29.84 -47.60 -26.64
N PRO A 66 -28.74 -48.38 -26.83
CA PRO A 66 -27.30 -48.13 -26.98
C PRO A 66 -26.69 -48.84 -28.24
N ASP A 67 -25.34 -48.88 -28.31
CA ASP A 67 -24.44 -49.85 -28.99
C ASP A 67 -23.52 -49.31 -30.10
N ALA A 68 -22.22 -49.27 -29.79
CA ALA A 68 -21.09 -49.82 -30.57
C ALA A 68 -19.75 -49.23 -30.09
N GLU A 69 -18.89 -50.07 -29.49
CA GLU A 69 -17.46 -49.76 -29.32
C GLU A 69 -16.77 -49.64 -30.69
N PRO A 70 -15.76 -48.75 -30.80
CA PRO A 70 -14.56 -49.16 -31.50
C PRO A 70 -13.28 -48.85 -30.70
N ALA A 71 -12.51 -49.94 -30.54
CA ALA A 71 -11.07 -50.05 -30.69
C ALA A 71 -10.16 -48.90 -30.21
N HIS A 72 -9.40 -49.26 -29.17
CA HIS A 72 -8.26 -48.57 -28.57
C HIS A 72 -7.12 -48.28 -29.58
N ALA A 73 -6.88 -47.01 -29.88
CA ALA A 73 -5.64 -46.52 -30.48
C ALA A 73 -4.88 -45.67 -29.44
N PRO A 74 -3.54 -45.82 -29.30
CA PRO A 74 -2.80 -45.10 -28.26
C PRO A 74 -2.82 -43.60 -28.55
N ARG A 75 -3.50 -42.83 -27.70
CA ARG A 75 -3.47 -41.37 -27.74
C ARG A 75 -2.04 -40.91 -27.45
N ARG A 76 -1.37 -40.41 -28.49
CA ARG A 76 -0.15 -39.61 -28.39
C ARG A 76 -0.44 -38.49 -27.38
N ALA A 77 0.28 -38.47 -26.25
CA ALA A 77 0.15 -37.43 -25.24
C ALA A 77 0.23 -36.06 -25.91
N ALA A 78 -0.91 -35.35 -25.94
CA ALA A 78 -0.94 -33.98 -26.39
C ALA A 78 -0.02 -33.20 -25.45
N GLN A 79 1.11 -32.74 -25.98
CA GLN A 79 1.95 -31.75 -25.30
C GLN A 79 1.05 -30.57 -24.95
N LEU A 80 0.77 -30.41 -23.66
CA LEU A 80 0.15 -29.21 -23.13
C LEU A 80 1.03 -28.02 -23.56
N PRO A 81 0.45 -26.96 -24.14
CA PRO A 81 1.22 -25.77 -24.46
C PRO A 81 1.89 -25.29 -23.17
N SER A 82 3.22 -25.14 -23.22
CA SER A 82 4.01 -24.59 -22.14
C SER A 82 3.37 -23.30 -21.66
N ALA A 83 3.18 -23.19 -20.34
CA ALA A 83 2.60 -22.00 -19.71
C ALA A 83 3.29 -20.74 -20.23
N PRO A 84 2.56 -19.67 -20.58
CA PRO A 84 3.17 -18.43 -21.00
C PRO A 84 4.06 -17.91 -19.87
N SER A 85 5.36 -17.75 -20.13
CA SER A 85 6.26 -17.02 -19.25
C SER A 85 5.63 -15.66 -18.96
N ALA A 86 5.42 -15.34 -17.69
CA ALA A 86 4.78 -14.10 -17.28
C ALA A 86 5.50 -12.90 -17.90
N PRO A 87 4.85 -12.09 -18.76
CA PRO A 87 5.46 -10.86 -19.21
C PRO A 87 5.65 -9.96 -17.98
N THR A 88 6.84 -9.38 -17.81
CA THR A 88 7.06 -8.20 -16.96
C THR A 88 6.20 -7.06 -17.51
N MET A 89 4.93 -7.03 -17.14
CA MET A 89 3.94 -6.12 -17.72
C MET A 89 4.10 -4.71 -17.14
N ARG A 90 4.27 -3.74 -18.03
CA ARG A 90 4.29 -2.30 -17.73
C ARG A 90 2.99 -1.84 -17.03
N PRO A 91 3.05 -0.80 -16.18
CA PRO A 91 1.84 -0.21 -15.60
C PRO A 91 0.96 0.38 -16.70
N ASP A 92 -0.36 0.38 -16.49
CA ASP A 92 -1.30 1.06 -17.38
C ASP A 92 -1.39 2.56 -17.04
N LEU A 93 -1.03 2.94 -15.81
CA LEU A 93 -1.01 4.30 -15.31
C LEU A 93 -0.06 4.43 -14.10
N VAL A 94 0.60 5.59 -13.97
CA VAL A 94 1.46 5.91 -12.81
C VAL A 94 0.92 7.14 -12.06
N LEU A 95 0.85 7.07 -10.74
CA LEU A 95 0.49 8.19 -9.86
C LEU A 95 1.71 8.59 -9.02
N VAL A 96 2.09 9.86 -9.06
CA VAL A 96 3.23 10.41 -8.33
C VAL A 96 2.72 11.43 -7.32
N GLU A 97 3.08 11.30 -6.04
CA GLU A 97 2.72 12.33 -5.04
C GLU A 97 3.51 13.62 -5.26
N ASP A 98 2.88 14.76 -5.00
CA ASP A 98 3.55 16.06 -4.95
C ASP A 98 4.59 16.16 -3.82
N SER A 99 5.38 17.25 -3.83
CA SER A 99 6.35 17.52 -2.76
C SER A 99 6.30 18.97 -2.30
N ARG A 100 6.87 19.25 -1.13
CA ARG A 100 6.91 20.61 -0.60
C ARG A 100 7.82 21.51 -1.43
N GLU A 101 8.98 20.99 -1.84
CA GLU A 101 9.96 21.72 -2.64
C GLU A 101 9.39 21.99 -4.04
N GLN A 102 9.25 23.28 -4.37
CA GLN A 102 8.62 23.79 -5.60
C GLN A 102 9.42 24.96 -6.17
N LEU A 103 9.20 25.25 -7.46
CA LEU A 103 9.62 26.52 -8.06
C LEU A 103 8.86 27.70 -7.43
N ASP A 104 9.42 28.90 -7.53
CA ASP A 104 8.84 30.14 -7.01
C ASP A 104 7.85 30.82 -7.98
N HIS A 105 7.59 30.20 -9.13
CA HIS A 105 6.71 30.69 -10.18
C HIS A 105 5.82 29.57 -10.75
N ALA A 106 4.76 29.97 -11.46
CA ALA A 106 3.86 29.01 -12.08
C ALA A 106 4.57 28.20 -13.16
N ALA A 107 4.38 26.89 -13.12
CA ALA A 107 5.00 25.93 -14.03
C ALA A 107 4.06 24.73 -14.27
N PRO A 108 4.26 23.95 -15.33
CA PRO A 108 3.59 22.65 -15.47
C PRO A 108 3.77 21.82 -14.21
N ALA A 109 2.73 21.13 -13.73
CA ALA A 109 2.76 20.34 -12.50
C ALA A 109 3.89 19.30 -12.49
N GLY A 110 4.23 18.75 -13.66
CA GLY A 110 5.35 17.83 -13.80
C GLY A 110 6.73 18.49 -13.64
N ASP A 111 6.83 19.81 -13.70
CA ASP A 111 8.09 20.55 -13.57
C ASP A 111 8.10 21.52 -12.36
N LEU A 112 6.94 21.74 -11.73
CA LEU A 112 6.81 22.60 -10.54
C LEU A 112 7.57 22.06 -9.34
N PHE A 113 7.53 20.75 -9.07
CA PHE A 113 8.11 20.14 -7.88
C PHE A 113 9.58 19.75 -8.10
N THR A 114 10.44 20.12 -7.15
CA THR A 114 11.90 20.06 -7.29
C THR A 114 12.60 19.13 -6.30
N SER A 115 11.85 18.48 -5.40
CA SER A 115 12.43 17.51 -4.47
C SER A 115 13.11 16.35 -5.21
N GLU A 116 14.20 15.83 -4.65
CA GLU A 116 14.97 14.76 -5.30
C GLU A 116 14.08 13.54 -5.61
N LEU A 117 13.24 13.12 -4.65
CA LEU A 117 12.33 12.00 -4.84
C LEU A 117 11.29 12.27 -5.93
N PHE A 118 10.73 13.48 -6.02
CA PHE A 118 9.79 13.83 -7.08
C PHE A 118 10.46 13.81 -8.46
N VAL A 119 11.65 14.42 -8.58
CA VAL A 119 12.39 14.47 -9.85
C VAL A 119 12.67 13.07 -10.38
N ARG A 120 13.04 12.13 -9.48
CA ARG A 120 13.27 10.73 -9.82
C ARG A 120 11.97 9.96 -10.12
N ALA A 121 10.91 10.20 -9.34
CA ALA A 121 9.58 9.64 -9.59
C ALA A 121 9.05 10.02 -10.97
N ARG A 122 9.18 11.29 -11.34
CA ARG A 122 8.86 11.81 -12.66
C ARG A 122 9.70 11.15 -13.75
N ALA A 123 11.01 11.04 -13.56
CA ALA A 123 11.89 10.40 -14.54
C ALA A 123 11.50 8.93 -14.77
N TYR A 124 11.23 8.19 -13.69
CA TYR A 124 10.71 6.82 -13.76
C TYR A 124 9.36 6.77 -14.49
N ALA A 125 8.38 7.59 -14.07
CA ALA A 125 7.06 7.63 -14.67
C ALA A 125 7.13 7.88 -16.19
N ARG A 126 7.94 8.85 -16.62
CA ARG A 126 8.22 9.13 -18.04
C ARG A 126 8.85 7.91 -18.75
N SER A 127 9.78 7.20 -18.11
CA SER A 127 10.44 6.02 -18.70
C SER A 127 9.50 4.83 -18.93
N THR A 128 8.41 4.73 -18.16
CA THR A 128 7.42 3.64 -18.32
C THR A 128 6.66 3.72 -19.64
N GLY A 129 6.53 4.93 -20.20
CA GLY A 129 5.67 5.22 -21.36
C GLY A 129 4.16 5.19 -21.06
N ALA A 130 3.77 4.92 -19.81
CA ALA A 130 2.38 4.97 -19.39
C ALA A 130 1.94 6.43 -19.10
N PRO A 131 0.65 6.76 -19.23
CA PRO A 131 0.11 8.00 -18.69
C PRO A 131 0.45 8.14 -17.20
N TRP A 132 0.83 9.34 -16.79
CA TRP A 132 1.12 9.61 -15.39
C TRP A 132 0.51 10.92 -14.93
N PHE A 133 0.18 11.00 -13.65
CA PHE A 133 -0.47 12.15 -13.03
C PHE A 133 0.18 12.46 -11.68
N VAL A 134 0.14 13.72 -11.29
CA VAL A 134 0.56 14.18 -9.96
C VAL A 134 -0.66 14.13 -9.03
N MET A 135 -0.54 13.40 -7.93
CA MET A 135 -1.49 13.46 -6.82
C MET A 135 -1.16 14.72 -6.02
N SER A 136 -2.02 15.72 -6.15
CA SER A 136 -1.83 17.01 -5.50
C SER A 136 -2.65 17.08 -4.23
N ALA A 137 -2.02 17.44 -3.11
CA ALA A 137 -2.73 17.66 -1.86
C ALA A 137 -3.77 18.80 -1.96
N GLU A 138 -3.53 19.77 -2.84
CA GLU A 138 -4.42 20.92 -3.04
C GLU A 138 -5.42 20.75 -4.17
N TYR A 139 -4.99 20.17 -5.29
CA TYR A 139 -5.77 20.08 -6.53
C TYR A 139 -6.33 18.67 -6.80
N GLY A 140 -6.05 17.71 -5.91
CA GLY A 140 -6.49 16.33 -6.04
C GLY A 140 -5.64 15.56 -7.04
N LEU A 141 -5.77 15.89 -8.31
CA LEU A 141 -5.04 15.26 -9.42
C LEU A 141 -4.71 16.29 -10.50
N LEU A 142 -3.44 16.35 -10.88
CA LEU A 142 -2.93 17.19 -11.96
C LEU A 142 -2.33 16.33 -13.07
N ALA A 143 -2.67 16.65 -14.33
CA ALA A 143 -1.87 16.18 -15.46
C ALA A 143 -0.53 16.94 -15.48
N PRO A 144 0.57 16.32 -15.92
CA PRO A 144 1.91 16.90 -15.80
C PRO A 144 2.07 18.22 -16.58
N GLU A 145 1.26 18.46 -17.60
CA GLU A 145 1.20 19.69 -18.40
C GLU A 145 0.33 20.81 -17.79
N HIS A 146 -0.49 20.53 -16.76
CA HIS A 146 -1.31 21.56 -16.14
C HIS A 146 -0.43 22.58 -15.42
N VAL A 147 -0.50 23.84 -15.83
CA VAL A 147 0.25 24.92 -15.20
C VAL A 147 -0.42 25.34 -13.90
N VAL A 148 0.34 25.27 -12.80
CA VAL A 148 -0.09 25.65 -11.45
C VAL A 148 0.99 26.49 -10.78
N GLY A 149 0.59 27.42 -9.91
CA GLY A 149 1.49 28.19 -9.06
C GLY A 149 1.94 27.41 -7.82
N PRO A 150 2.98 27.88 -7.11
CA PRO A 150 3.40 27.24 -5.87
C PRO A 150 2.30 27.32 -4.79
N TYR A 151 2.19 26.28 -3.98
CA TYR A 151 1.20 26.16 -2.91
C TYR A 151 1.73 25.41 -1.69
N ASP A 152 1.09 25.62 -0.53
CA ASP A 152 1.45 24.96 0.73
C ASP A 152 0.26 24.16 1.28
N ARG A 153 0.10 22.94 0.76
CA ARG A 153 -0.84 21.95 1.26
C ARG A 153 -0.17 20.59 1.29
N ASN A 154 -0.36 19.85 2.38
CA ASN A 154 0.24 18.54 2.56
C ASN A 154 -0.78 17.56 3.16
N LEU A 155 -1.00 16.42 2.49
CA LEU A 155 -1.96 15.41 2.94
C LEU A 155 -1.62 14.83 4.32
N ALA A 156 -0.36 14.88 4.75
CA ALA A 156 0.03 14.42 6.08
C ALA A 156 -0.45 15.36 7.20
N THR A 157 -0.68 16.65 6.91
CA THR A 157 -0.98 17.68 7.93
C THR A 157 -2.42 18.22 7.88
N VAL A 158 -3.14 17.99 6.78
CA VAL A 158 -4.56 18.38 6.68
C VAL A 158 -5.47 17.54 7.60
N PRO A 159 -6.62 18.09 8.05
CA PRO A 159 -7.56 17.36 8.89
C PRO A 159 -8.06 16.06 8.25
N THR A 160 -8.44 15.08 9.08
CA THR A 160 -8.95 13.78 8.62
C THR A 160 -10.13 13.92 7.65
N ALA A 161 -11.09 14.80 7.93
CA ALA A 161 -12.23 15.03 7.03
C ALA A 161 -11.80 15.52 5.63
N TYR A 162 -10.73 16.32 5.54
CA TYR A 162 -10.18 16.73 4.26
C TYR A 162 -9.58 15.54 3.51
N ARG A 163 -8.80 14.69 4.19
CA ARG A 163 -8.23 13.48 3.57
C ARG A 163 -9.30 12.51 3.07
N GLU A 164 -10.37 12.34 3.83
CA GLU A 164 -11.49 11.46 3.48
C GLU A 164 -12.22 11.95 2.23
N ALA A 165 -12.37 13.26 2.07
CA ALA A 165 -12.98 13.88 0.88
C ALA A 165 -12.01 13.93 -0.31
N TRP A 166 -10.70 14.09 -0.05
CA TRP A 166 -9.67 14.23 -1.07
C TRP A 166 -9.59 13.01 -2.00
N GLY A 167 -9.63 11.80 -1.44
CA GLY A 167 -9.51 10.55 -2.21
C GLY A 167 -10.58 10.39 -3.30
N PRO A 168 -11.88 10.40 -2.95
CA PRO A 168 -12.97 10.36 -3.93
C PRO A 168 -12.88 11.46 -4.98
N TRP A 169 -12.49 12.68 -4.58
CA TRP A 169 -12.34 13.80 -5.49
C TRP A 169 -11.20 13.59 -6.51
N ALA A 170 -10.02 13.20 -6.04
CA ALA A 170 -8.87 12.90 -6.89
C ALA A 170 -9.17 11.77 -7.87
N LEU A 171 -9.89 10.74 -7.43
CA LEU A 171 -10.25 9.60 -8.28
C LEU A 171 -11.35 9.90 -9.28
N ALA A 172 -12.34 10.73 -8.92
CA ALA A 172 -13.32 11.21 -9.90
C ALA A 172 -12.63 11.97 -11.04
N ARG A 173 -11.61 12.79 -10.71
CA ARG A 173 -10.79 13.45 -11.72
C ARG A 173 -9.97 12.45 -12.53
N LEU A 174 -9.41 11.41 -11.88
CA LEU A 174 -8.65 10.36 -12.55
C LEU A 174 -9.51 9.58 -13.55
N GLU A 175 -10.71 9.17 -13.17
CA GLU A 175 -11.67 8.49 -14.06
C GLU A 175 -12.09 9.37 -15.24
N LEU A 176 -12.23 10.68 -15.02
CA LEU A 176 -12.56 11.62 -16.09
C LEU A 176 -11.46 11.69 -17.16
N VAL A 177 -10.18 11.70 -16.75
CA VAL A 177 -9.05 11.88 -17.67
C VAL A 177 -8.47 10.57 -18.20
N ALA A 178 -8.56 9.49 -17.43
CA ALA A 178 -8.02 8.18 -17.79
C ALA A 178 -9.10 7.17 -18.23
N GLY A 179 -10.39 7.49 -18.09
CA GLY A 179 -11.48 6.54 -18.27
C GLY A 179 -11.54 5.50 -17.15
N SER A 180 -12.28 4.42 -17.37
CA SER A 180 -12.50 3.36 -16.37
C SER A 180 -11.19 2.82 -15.80
N LEU A 181 -11.11 2.71 -14.47
CA LEU A 181 -9.94 2.17 -13.76
C LEU A 181 -10.01 0.65 -13.56
N ARG A 182 -11.12 0.02 -13.95
CA ARG A 182 -11.33 -1.42 -13.76
C ARG A 182 -10.29 -2.22 -14.53
N ARG A 183 -9.60 -3.12 -13.82
CA ARG A 183 -8.49 -3.97 -14.32
C ARG A 183 -7.25 -3.21 -14.79
N LYS A 184 -7.16 -1.89 -14.57
CA LYS A 184 -5.93 -1.14 -14.84
C LYS A 184 -4.91 -1.38 -13.72
N ARG A 185 -3.66 -1.62 -14.10
CA ARG A 185 -2.50 -1.64 -13.22
C ARG A 185 -2.07 -0.20 -12.96
N ILE A 186 -2.29 0.26 -11.73
CA ILE A 186 -1.97 1.61 -11.29
C ILE A 186 -0.78 1.52 -10.33
N GLU A 187 0.34 2.09 -10.74
CA GLU A 187 1.54 2.14 -9.91
C GLU A 187 1.61 3.45 -9.15
N LEU A 188 1.67 3.35 -7.82
CA LEU A 188 1.52 4.45 -6.89
C LEU A 188 2.86 4.76 -6.22
N HIS A 189 3.43 5.89 -6.62
CA HIS A 189 4.67 6.47 -6.11
C HIS A 189 4.34 7.51 -5.04
N ALA A 190 3.71 7.04 -3.97
CA ALA A 190 3.43 7.87 -2.81
C ALA A 190 4.72 8.10 -2.00
N LEU A 191 5.02 9.37 -1.74
CA LEU A 191 6.08 9.82 -0.86
C LEU A 191 5.67 9.72 0.63
N SER A 192 4.37 9.80 0.92
CA SER A 192 3.77 9.69 2.24
C SER A 192 2.71 8.58 2.30
N TYR A 193 2.54 8.00 3.49
CA TYR A 193 1.48 7.04 3.74
C TYR A 193 0.08 7.66 3.64
N ALA A 194 -0.05 8.94 4.01
CA ALA A 194 -1.32 9.67 3.98
C ALA A 194 -1.89 9.78 2.56
N ALA A 195 -1.04 10.07 1.58
CA ALA A 195 -1.46 10.08 0.17
C ALA A 195 -1.87 8.68 -0.30
N SER A 196 -1.10 7.64 0.05
CA SER A 196 -1.44 6.28 -0.36
C SER A 196 -2.78 5.81 0.22
N GLU A 197 -2.97 5.90 1.54
CA GLU A 197 -4.24 5.47 2.15
C GLU A 197 -5.42 6.31 1.70
N GLY A 198 -5.20 7.58 1.34
CA GLY A 198 -6.24 8.49 0.87
C GLY A 198 -6.98 7.98 -0.36
N ILE A 199 -6.31 7.24 -1.26
CA ILE A 199 -6.89 6.78 -2.54
C ILE A 199 -6.92 5.25 -2.71
N ARG A 200 -6.07 4.51 -1.97
CA ARG A 200 -5.86 3.07 -2.21
C ARG A 200 -7.14 2.25 -2.08
N ARG A 201 -7.92 2.47 -1.04
CA ARG A 201 -9.16 1.71 -0.78
C ARG A 201 -10.15 1.88 -1.94
N GLN A 202 -10.30 3.09 -2.42
CA GLN A 202 -11.23 3.44 -3.48
C GLN A 202 -10.74 2.91 -4.84
N LEU A 203 -9.44 2.98 -5.14
CA LEU A 203 -8.86 2.36 -6.34
C LEU A 203 -9.14 0.85 -6.39
N LEU A 204 -8.97 0.15 -5.27
CA LEU A 204 -9.32 -1.28 -5.17
C LEU A 204 -10.82 -1.50 -5.33
N GLY A 205 -11.67 -0.63 -4.75
CA GLY A 205 -13.12 -0.68 -4.90
C GLY A 205 -13.60 -0.48 -6.34
N LEU A 206 -12.88 0.31 -7.14
CA LEU A 206 -13.11 0.49 -8.59
C LEU A 206 -12.56 -0.68 -9.43
N GLY A 207 -11.95 -1.68 -8.80
CA GLY A 207 -11.42 -2.87 -9.46
C GLY A 207 -10.06 -2.65 -10.13
N ALA A 208 -9.30 -1.62 -9.73
CA ALA A 208 -7.93 -1.43 -10.18
C ALA A 208 -6.96 -2.41 -9.49
N LEU A 209 -5.84 -2.68 -10.15
CA LEU A 209 -4.71 -3.43 -9.61
C LEU A 209 -3.66 -2.42 -9.13
N VAL A 210 -3.62 -2.16 -7.81
CA VAL A 210 -2.73 -1.14 -7.24
C VAL A 210 -1.36 -1.74 -6.88
N LEU A 211 -0.28 -1.12 -7.36
CA LEU A 211 1.10 -1.46 -7.06
C LEU A 211 1.76 -0.30 -6.30
N GLU A 212 2.45 -0.57 -5.20
CA GLU A 212 3.13 0.47 -4.42
C GLU A 212 4.62 0.13 -4.27
N PRO A 213 5.46 0.43 -5.28
CA PRO A 213 6.85 0.01 -5.31
C PRO A 213 7.73 0.66 -4.23
N LEU A 214 7.31 1.79 -3.67
CA LEU A 214 8.10 2.56 -2.69
C LEU A 214 7.57 2.45 -1.25
N ARG A 215 6.42 1.81 -1.06
CA ARG A 215 5.81 1.72 0.27
C ARG A 215 6.73 0.95 1.21
N GLY A 216 6.97 1.51 2.39
CA GLY A 216 7.85 0.92 3.37
C GLY A 216 9.34 0.99 3.00
N LEU A 217 9.74 1.76 1.99
CA LEU A 217 11.14 2.07 1.73
C LEU A 217 11.54 3.37 2.45
N SER A 218 12.78 3.41 2.98
CA SER A 218 13.42 4.63 3.45
C SER A 218 13.68 5.62 2.31
N VAL A 219 13.97 6.89 2.61
CA VAL A 219 14.30 7.90 1.60
C VAL A 219 15.49 7.47 0.72
N ALA A 220 16.57 6.98 1.33
CA ALA A 220 17.76 6.54 0.61
C ALA A 220 17.47 5.34 -0.31
N ASP A 221 16.64 4.40 0.13
CA ASP A 221 16.31 3.21 -0.68
C ASP A 221 15.37 3.54 -1.83
N ARG A 222 14.50 4.53 -1.67
CA ARG A 222 13.70 5.03 -2.80
C ARG A 222 14.59 5.62 -3.88
N ILE A 223 15.62 6.38 -3.49
CA ILE A 223 16.62 6.90 -4.43
C ILE A 223 17.32 5.75 -5.15
N ALA A 224 17.85 4.77 -4.40
CA ALA A 224 18.52 3.61 -4.97
C ALA A 224 17.61 2.77 -5.88
N TRP A 225 16.32 2.63 -5.53
CA TRP A 225 15.32 1.94 -6.35
C TRP A 225 15.12 2.66 -7.69
N TYR A 226 15.02 4.00 -7.68
CA TYR A 226 14.92 4.78 -8.91
C TYR A 226 16.18 4.69 -9.78
N ASP A 227 17.36 4.71 -9.17
CA ASP A 227 18.64 4.53 -9.87
C ASP A 227 18.73 3.16 -10.54
N ALA A 228 18.33 2.10 -9.83
CA ALA A 228 18.30 0.74 -10.38
C ALA A 228 17.26 0.59 -11.51
N ALA A 229 16.09 1.20 -11.35
CA ALA A 229 15.05 1.21 -12.38
C ALA A 229 15.48 1.96 -13.64
N ALA A 230 16.30 3.00 -13.50
CA ALA A 230 16.91 3.73 -14.63
C ALA A 230 18.05 2.96 -15.32
N GLY A 231 18.74 2.07 -14.58
CA GLY A 231 19.91 1.33 -15.04
C GLY A 231 19.64 0.07 -15.87
N GLY A 232 18.39 -0.37 -16.01
CA GLY A 232 17.98 -1.44 -16.91
C GLY A 232 18.85 -2.70 -16.85
N VAL A 233 18.87 -3.42 -15.72
CA VAL A 233 19.55 -4.72 -15.63
C VAL A 233 18.60 -5.81 -15.18
N ALA A 234 18.56 -6.87 -16.01
CA ALA A 234 17.83 -8.11 -15.82
C ALA A 234 18.27 -8.86 -14.56
N THR A 235 17.30 -9.33 -13.79
CA THR A 235 17.50 -10.27 -12.68
C THR A 235 17.81 -11.66 -13.25
N PRO A 236 18.82 -12.39 -12.74
CA PRO A 236 18.96 -13.82 -13.02
C PRO A 236 17.83 -14.58 -12.32
N ALA A 237 17.10 -15.39 -13.08
CA ALA A 237 16.10 -16.31 -12.55
C ALA A 237 16.76 -17.52 -11.87
N ALA A 238 16.31 -17.87 -10.68
CA ALA A 238 16.56 -19.13 -9.99
C ALA A 238 15.39 -19.36 -9.03
N HIS A 239 14.76 -20.53 -8.86
CA HIS A 239 14.85 -21.86 -9.43
C HIS A 239 13.45 -22.48 -9.27
N ALA A 240 13.01 -23.31 -10.22
CA ALA A 240 11.74 -24.04 -10.12
C ALA A 240 11.95 -25.51 -9.67
N ALA A 241 10.98 -25.99 -8.87
CA ALA A 241 10.54 -27.36 -8.60
C ALA A 241 11.37 -28.30 -7.69
N ALA A 242 10.74 -28.80 -6.60
CA ALA A 242 10.48 -30.24 -6.34
C ALA A 242 9.93 -30.54 -4.92
N GLY A 243 8.83 -31.31 -4.84
CA GLY A 243 8.57 -32.36 -3.82
C GLY A 243 8.08 -31.94 -2.42
N SER A 244 6.83 -32.29 -2.09
CA SER A 244 6.09 -32.01 -0.85
C SER A 244 6.58 -32.67 0.46
N GLY A 245 7.82 -33.13 0.51
CA GLY A 245 8.51 -33.57 1.73
C GLY A 245 9.89 -32.93 1.94
N ALA A 246 10.58 -32.58 0.85
CA ALA A 246 11.88 -31.90 0.88
C ALA A 246 11.75 -30.37 1.02
N ALA A 247 10.60 -29.81 0.62
CA ALA A 247 10.35 -28.37 0.69
C ALA A 247 10.43 -27.80 2.12
N GLY A 248 9.95 -28.55 3.13
CA GLY A 248 10.00 -28.10 4.53
C GLY A 248 11.41 -28.01 5.12
N ASP A 249 12.33 -28.88 4.68
CA ASP A 249 13.75 -28.83 5.07
C ASP A 249 14.49 -27.69 4.37
N ALA A 250 14.19 -27.45 3.08
CA ALA A 250 14.75 -26.34 2.34
C ALA A 250 14.29 -24.98 2.90
N ASP A 251 13.01 -24.84 3.21
CA ASP A 251 12.46 -23.63 3.83
C ASP A 251 13.10 -23.37 5.20
N ALA A 252 13.27 -24.40 6.03
CA ALA A 252 13.90 -24.26 7.34
C ALA A 252 15.37 -23.85 7.24
N ALA A 253 16.10 -24.36 6.25
CA ALA A 253 17.48 -23.96 6.00
C ALA A 253 17.57 -22.48 5.59
N VAL A 254 16.72 -22.04 4.66
CA VAL A 254 16.72 -20.64 4.19
C VAL A 254 16.21 -19.67 5.26
N LEU A 255 15.09 -20.00 5.91
CA LEU A 255 14.40 -19.11 6.85
C LEU A 255 14.99 -19.17 8.27
N GLY A 256 15.87 -20.13 8.55
CA GLY A 256 16.68 -20.18 9.77
C GLY A 256 18.05 -19.52 9.62
N ASP A 257 18.51 -19.22 8.39
CA ASP A 257 19.83 -18.64 8.15
C ASP A 257 19.82 -17.11 8.30
N ALA A 258 20.27 -16.65 9.47
CA ALA A 258 20.43 -15.22 9.74
C ALA A 258 21.47 -14.55 8.83
N ALA A 259 22.48 -15.28 8.33
CA ALA A 259 23.54 -14.71 7.49
C ALA A 259 23.03 -14.40 6.06
N GLY A 260 22.05 -15.16 5.57
CA GLY A 260 21.37 -14.92 4.30
C GLY A 260 20.27 -13.85 4.37
N ALA A 261 19.88 -13.40 5.56
CA ALA A 261 18.78 -12.45 5.75
C ALA A 261 19.18 -11.02 5.32
N LEU A 262 18.26 -10.32 4.63
CA LEU A 262 18.48 -8.98 4.08
C LEU A 262 17.86 -7.90 4.98
N SER A 263 18.34 -6.65 4.88
CA SER A 263 17.56 -5.54 5.45
C SER A 263 16.23 -5.38 4.71
N PRO A 264 15.17 -4.89 5.36
CA PRO A 264 13.86 -4.76 4.72
C PRO A 264 13.91 -3.85 3.48
N SER A 265 14.66 -2.77 3.61
CA SER A 265 15.09 -1.88 2.54
C SER A 265 15.65 -2.59 1.32
N ARG A 266 16.70 -3.40 1.51
CA ARG A 266 17.39 -4.10 0.43
C ARG A 266 16.50 -5.16 -0.21
N LEU A 267 15.70 -5.85 0.58
CA LEU A 267 14.73 -6.83 0.08
C LEU A 267 13.69 -6.14 -0.83
N LEU A 268 13.06 -5.06 -0.35
CA LEU A 268 12.00 -4.37 -1.08
C LEU A 268 12.48 -3.57 -2.30
N ALA A 269 13.73 -3.13 -2.27
CA ALA A 269 14.38 -2.49 -3.42
C ALA A 269 14.79 -3.49 -4.52
N SER A 270 14.81 -4.79 -4.21
CA SER A 270 15.17 -5.81 -5.19
C SER A 270 14.12 -5.92 -6.31
N VAL A 271 14.61 -6.25 -7.51
CA VAL A 271 13.78 -6.59 -8.69
C VAL A 271 13.37 -8.07 -8.70
N ASP A 272 13.43 -8.74 -7.55
CA ASP A 272 13.06 -10.15 -7.44
C ASP A 272 11.53 -10.31 -7.61
N ALA A 273 11.15 -11.00 -8.68
CA ALA A 273 9.76 -11.30 -8.98
C ALA A 273 9.13 -12.26 -7.96
N SER A 274 9.94 -13.02 -7.21
CA SER A 274 9.48 -13.95 -6.16
C SER A 274 8.69 -13.23 -5.06
N LEU A 275 9.01 -11.97 -4.77
CA LEU A 275 8.28 -11.16 -3.78
C LEU A 275 6.82 -10.88 -4.19
N ARG A 276 6.47 -11.06 -5.46
CA ARG A 276 5.09 -10.95 -5.97
C ARG A 276 4.30 -12.25 -5.82
N GLN A 277 4.87 -13.28 -5.20
CA GLN A 277 4.22 -14.55 -4.93
C GLN A 277 3.84 -14.69 -3.44
N PRO A 278 2.91 -15.60 -3.09
CA PRO A 278 2.75 -16.11 -1.74
C PRO A 278 4.05 -16.74 -1.22
N GLY A 279 4.18 -16.90 0.09
CA GLY A 279 5.37 -17.51 0.66
C GLY A 279 5.48 -17.43 2.18
N LEU A 280 6.58 -17.98 2.68
CA LEU A 280 6.99 -17.91 4.07
C LEU A 280 8.07 -16.85 4.24
N TYR A 281 8.17 -16.27 5.42
CA TYR A 281 9.23 -15.34 5.78
C TYR A 281 9.59 -15.45 7.25
N SER A 282 10.80 -15.02 7.58
CA SER A 282 11.29 -14.94 8.95
C SER A 282 11.96 -13.60 9.21
N TRP A 283 11.88 -13.13 10.45
CA TRP A 283 12.57 -11.93 10.92
C TRP A 283 13.61 -12.28 11.95
N PHE A 284 14.77 -11.63 11.82
CA PHE A 284 15.90 -11.72 12.74
C PHE A 284 16.17 -10.35 13.33
N VAL A 285 16.57 -10.30 14.59
CA VAL A 285 17.00 -9.08 15.27
C VAL A 285 18.51 -9.10 15.50
N ASP A 286 19.15 -7.94 15.39
CA ASP A 286 20.56 -7.77 15.76
C ASP A 286 20.78 -7.65 17.27
N GLU A 287 22.03 -7.45 17.69
CA GLU A 287 22.41 -7.38 19.10
C GLU A 287 21.78 -6.19 19.84
N VAL A 288 21.76 -5.02 19.22
CA VAL A 288 21.20 -3.80 19.81
C VAL A 288 19.68 -3.93 19.95
N GLY A 289 19.01 -4.42 18.90
CA GLY A 289 17.57 -4.60 18.92
C GLY A 289 17.16 -5.68 19.92
N ALA A 290 17.93 -6.77 20.07
CA ALA A 290 17.67 -7.80 21.07
C ALA A 290 17.77 -7.27 22.51
N ALA A 291 18.78 -6.43 22.79
CA ALA A 291 18.94 -5.79 24.09
C ALA A 291 17.75 -4.86 24.43
N GLN A 292 17.32 -4.03 23.48
CA GLN A 292 16.18 -3.13 23.66
C GLN A 292 14.87 -3.90 23.81
N LEU A 293 14.67 -4.98 23.05
CA LEU A 293 13.51 -5.86 23.23
C LEU A 293 13.53 -6.55 24.59
N SER A 294 14.71 -6.96 25.07
CA SER A 294 14.85 -7.60 26.38
C SER A 294 14.44 -6.64 27.51
N GLU A 295 14.93 -5.39 27.44
CA GLU A 295 14.58 -4.34 28.39
C GLU A 295 13.08 -4.05 28.37
N GLY A 296 12.51 -3.84 27.18
CA GLY A 296 11.09 -3.48 27.02
C GLY A 296 10.12 -4.60 27.41
N LEU A 297 10.47 -5.87 27.16
CA LEU A 297 9.65 -7.02 27.53
C LEU A 297 9.87 -7.45 29.00
N GLY A 298 10.98 -7.06 29.61
CA GLY A 298 11.40 -7.56 30.92
C GLY A 298 11.76 -9.05 30.93
N ALA A 299 12.09 -9.61 29.77
CA ALA A 299 12.45 -11.02 29.57
C ALA A 299 13.55 -11.11 28.50
N HIS A 300 14.47 -12.08 28.63
CA HIS A 300 15.65 -12.12 27.77
C HIS A 300 15.31 -12.53 26.32
N VAL A 301 15.67 -11.68 25.36
CA VAL A 301 15.65 -11.95 23.93
C VAL A 301 17.10 -11.94 23.44
N SER A 302 17.55 -13.05 22.87
CA SER A 302 18.86 -13.17 22.23
C SER A 302 18.84 -12.62 20.80
N PRO A 303 19.98 -12.18 20.25
CA PRO A 303 20.09 -11.84 18.83
C PRO A 303 19.78 -13.06 17.97
N GLY A 304 19.14 -12.85 16.81
CA GLY A 304 18.74 -13.93 15.91
C GLY A 304 17.23 -13.99 15.67
N LEU A 305 16.69 -15.19 15.45
CA LEU A 305 15.32 -15.39 14.96
C LEU A 305 14.27 -14.93 15.98
N VAL A 306 13.41 -14.00 15.57
CA VAL A 306 12.33 -13.45 16.40
C VAL A 306 10.94 -13.77 15.88
N TRP A 307 10.76 -13.96 14.58
CA TRP A 307 9.43 -14.18 14.01
C TRP A 307 9.45 -15.08 12.78
N VAL A 308 8.40 -15.88 12.60
CA VAL A 308 8.11 -16.61 11.37
C VAL A 308 6.67 -16.29 10.97
N GLY A 309 6.42 -16.10 9.67
CA GLY A 309 5.09 -15.80 9.15
C GLY A 309 4.89 -16.27 7.72
N GLN A 310 3.68 -16.02 7.22
CA GLN A 310 3.26 -16.37 5.87
C GLN A 310 2.53 -15.22 5.19
N ALA A 311 2.57 -15.23 3.86
CA ALA A 311 1.80 -14.37 2.99
C ALA A 311 1.02 -15.22 1.99
N GLY A 312 -0.29 -14.99 1.89
CA GLY A 312 -1.12 -15.61 0.86
C GLY A 312 -1.75 -16.95 1.24
N ALA A 313 -1.68 -17.38 2.50
CA ALA A 313 -2.34 -18.62 2.92
C ALA A 313 -3.87 -18.56 2.73
N LEU A 314 -4.45 -19.74 2.50
CA LEU A 314 -5.90 -19.91 2.43
C LEU A 314 -6.56 -19.52 3.76
N ARG A 315 -7.69 -18.81 3.69
CA ARG A 315 -8.42 -18.43 4.89
C ARG A 315 -9.20 -19.63 5.46
N PRO A 316 -9.00 -20.00 6.74
CA PRO A 316 -9.75 -21.08 7.38
C PRO A 316 -11.26 -20.89 7.21
N GLY A 317 -11.96 -21.97 6.87
CA GLY A 317 -13.42 -21.99 6.73
C GLY A 317 -13.99 -21.46 5.39
N SER A 318 -13.28 -20.59 4.68
CA SER A 318 -13.75 -20.06 3.38
C SER A 318 -13.13 -20.75 2.16
N GLY A 319 -11.93 -21.35 2.32
CA GLY A 319 -11.18 -21.96 1.22
C GLY A 319 -10.71 -20.97 0.13
N LEU A 320 -10.97 -19.67 0.29
CA LEU A 320 -10.56 -18.64 -0.67
C LEU A 320 -9.08 -18.31 -0.50
N SER A 321 -8.36 -18.23 -1.62
CA SER A 321 -6.97 -17.78 -1.68
C SER A 321 -6.86 -16.32 -1.24
N SER A 322 -5.93 -16.03 -0.33
CA SER A 322 -5.52 -14.65 -0.05
C SER A 322 -4.71 -14.13 -1.24
N THR A 323 -5.00 -12.91 -1.70
CA THR A 323 -4.21 -12.22 -2.74
C THR A 323 -2.94 -11.59 -2.18
N ALA A 324 -2.65 -11.77 -0.88
CA ALA A 324 -1.46 -11.25 -0.25
C ALA A 324 -0.21 -11.95 -0.78
N THR A 325 0.74 -11.15 -1.24
CA THR A 325 2.08 -11.58 -1.66
C THR A 325 3.07 -11.30 -0.53
N LEU A 326 4.27 -11.89 -0.60
CA LEU A 326 5.37 -11.55 0.31
C LEU A 326 5.60 -10.04 0.36
N ARG A 327 5.61 -9.36 -0.80
CA ARG A 327 5.76 -7.91 -0.88
C ARG A 327 4.65 -7.18 -0.13
N THR A 328 3.38 -7.52 -0.36
CA THR A 328 2.27 -6.85 0.31
C THR A 328 2.33 -7.11 1.82
N GLN A 329 2.62 -8.34 2.24
CA GLN A 329 2.72 -8.67 3.66
C GLN A 329 3.86 -7.89 4.34
N ILE A 330 5.04 -7.83 3.73
CA ILE A 330 6.20 -7.17 4.33
C ILE A 330 6.05 -5.65 4.28
N ALA A 331 5.80 -5.08 3.10
CA ALA A 331 5.76 -3.62 2.90
C ALA A 331 4.47 -2.96 3.46
N TRP A 332 3.33 -3.63 3.35
CA TRP A 332 2.04 -3.06 3.74
C TRP A 332 1.62 -3.47 5.16
N VAL A 333 1.79 -4.75 5.53
CA VAL A 333 1.39 -5.22 6.87
C VAL A 333 2.48 -4.91 7.91
N HIS A 334 3.72 -5.35 7.69
CA HIS A 334 4.77 -5.26 8.71
C HIS A 334 5.50 -3.91 8.76
N LEU A 335 5.72 -3.27 7.62
CA LEU A 335 6.41 -1.97 7.53
C LEU A 335 5.45 -0.81 7.28
N GLY A 336 4.14 -1.09 7.17
CA GLY A 336 3.11 -0.05 7.12
C GLY A 336 2.93 0.66 8.47
N ARG A 337 2.28 1.82 8.47
CA ARG A 337 2.13 2.69 9.66
C ARG A 337 1.03 2.25 10.65
N SER A 338 0.72 0.98 10.76
CA SER A 338 -0.35 0.54 11.66
C SER A 338 0.02 -0.73 12.38
N VAL A 339 0.29 -0.62 13.68
CA VAL A 339 0.48 -1.77 14.55
C VAL A 339 -0.75 -2.69 14.55
N ARG A 340 -1.96 -2.16 14.29
CA ARG A 340 -3.20 -2.95 14.28
C ARG A 340 -3.23 -4.04 13.20
N LEU A 341 -2.44 -3.89 12.14
CA LEU A 341 -2.42 -4.84 11.03
C LEU A 341 -1.40 -5.97 11.25
N SER A 342 -0.44 -5.79 12.16
CA SER A 342 0.70 -6.68 12.32
C SER A 342 0.89 -7.10 13.78
N PRO A 343 0.64 -8.37 14.13
CA PRO A 343 0.93 -8.88 15.47
C PRO A 343 2.38 -8.67 15.88
N LEU A 344 3.33 -8.80 14.94
CA LEU A 344 4.74 -8.48 15.16
C LEU A 344 4.92 -7.02 15.57
N ARG A 345 4.35 -6.05 14.82
CA ARG A 345 4.45 -4.62 15.17
C ARG A 345 3.83 -4.31 16.52
N ARG A 346 2.73 -4.97 16.91
CA ARG A 346 2.14 -4.77 18.26
C ARG A 346 3.12 -5.16 19.35
N ILE A 347 3.78 -6.31 19.21
CA ILE A 347 4.79 -6.77 20.16
C ILE A 347 5.96 -5.78 20.21
N LEU A 348 6.53 -5.45 19.05
CA LEU A 348 7.68 -4.55 18.96
C LEU A 348 7.34 -3.16 19.50
N GLY A 349 6.21 -2.59 19.08
CA GLY A 349 5.73 -1.28 19.56
C GLY A 349 5.52 -1.26 21.06
N SER A 350 4.87 -2.29 21.62
CA SER A 350 4.65 -2.41 23.06
C SER A 350 5.94 -2.48 23.87
N ALA A 351 6.93 -3.22 23.39
CA ALA A 351 8.20 -3.38 24.09
C ALA A 351 9.04 -2.10 23.98
N LEU A 352 9.21 -1.59 22.76
CA LEU A 352 10.15 -0.52 22.47
C LEU A 352 9.64 0.84 22.93
N SER A 353 8.32 1.07 22.98
CA SER A 353 7.78 2.36 23.47
C SER A 353 8.13 2.64 24.93
N GLN A 354 8.54 1.63 25.69
CA GLN A 354 8.96 1.75 27.08
C GLN A 354 10.47 1.97 27.24
N VAL A 355 11.24 1.87 26.16
CA VAL A 355 12.71 1.94 26.16
C VAL A 355 13.15 3.26 25.52
N PRO A 356 13.60 4.25 26.31
CA PRO A 356 13.96 5.57 25.79
C PRO A 356 15.01 5.52 24.66
N ASP A 357 16.01 4.66 24.80
CA ASP A 357 17.11 4.53 23.84
C ASP A 357 16.71 3.86 22.51
N SER A 358 15.51 3.28 22.43
CA SER A 358 14.98 2.75 21.17
C SER A 358 14.52 3.87 20.22
N GLY A 359 14.18 5.05 20.74
CA GLY A 359 13.59 6.15 19.99
C GLY A 359 12.16 5.91 19.47
N VAL A 360 11.56 4.74 19.75
CA VAL A 360 10.26 4.34 19.22
C VAL A 360 9.13 5.05 19.95
N THR A 361 8.67 6.17 19.38
CA THR A 361 7.58 6.99 19.94
C THR A 361 6.37 7.16 19.01
N SER A 362 6.44 6.56 17.82
CA SER A 362 5.40 6.65 16.78
C SER A 362 5.49 5.45 15.83
N GLU A 363 4.48 5.30 14.96
CA GLU A 363 4.47 4.27 13.91
C GLU A 363 5.65 4.41 12.94
N ASP A 364 6.04 5.64 12.61
CA ASP A 364 7.19 5.92 11.75
C ASP A 364 8.50 5.54 12.44
N ALA A 365 8.67 5.94 13.70
CA ALA A 365 9.85 5.58 14.48
C ALA A 365 9.97 4.06 14.68
N LEU A 366 8.85 3.35 14.85
CA LEU A 366 8.84 1.88 14.88
C LEU A 366 9.28 1.29 13.55
N THR A 367 8.80 1.84 12.42
CA THR A 367 9.24 1.38 11.10
C THR A 367 10.75 1.62 10.92
N ASP A 368 11.26 2.80 11.27
CA ASP A 368 12.70 3.12 11.20
C ASP A 368 13.54 2.17 12.06
N TRP A 369 13.07 1.85 13.27
CA TRP A 369 13.68 0.87 14.13
C TRP A 369 13.73 -0.52 13.48
N MET A 370 12.62 -0.95 12.86
CA MET A 370 12.57 -2.24 12.14
C MET A 370 13.53 -2.28 10.96
N HIS A 371 13.71 -1.18 10.22
CA HIS A 371 14.70 -1.10 9.14
C HIS A 371 16.13 -1.20 9.65
N THR A 372 16.39 -0.64 10.83
CA THR A 372 17.72 -0.58 11.43
C THR A 372 18.12 -1.94 12.01
N HIS A 373 17.26 -2.51 12.84
CA HIS A 373 17.60 -3.64 13.71
C HIS A 373 17.10 -5.00 13.23
N LEU A 374 16.22 -5.04 12.23
CA LEU A 374 15.71 -6.30 11.72
C LEU A 374 16.29 -6.69 10.36
N ARG A 375 16.37 -8.01 10.16
CA ARG A 375 16.68 -8.65 8.88
C ARG A 375 15.58 -9.65 8.53
N ILE A 376 15.38 -9.89 7.25
CA ILE A 376 14.31 -10.73 6.73
C ILE A 376 14.84 -11.74 5.71
N ALA A 377 14.40 -12.99 5.84
CA ALA A 377 14.55 -14.02 4.84
C ALA A 377 13.18 -14.40 4.28
N THR A 378 13.11 -14.77 3.00
CA THR A 378 11.85 -15.11 2.32
C THR A 378 12.01 -16.39 1.50
N SER A 379 10.98 -17.23 1.52
CA SER A 379 10.83 -18.39 0.64
C SER A 379 9.49 -18.30 -0.08
N ALA A 380 9.54 -18.02 -1.38
CA ALA A 380 8.35 -17.88 -2.22
C ALA A 380 7.82 -19.26 -2.65
N THR A 381 6.50 -19.39 -2.80
CA THR A 381 5.86 -20.59 -3.32
C THR A 381 4.80 -20.23 -4.35
N ILE A 382 4.70 -21.06 -5.38
CA ILE A 382 3.61 -21.03 -6.37
C ILE A 382 2.43 -21.91 -5.97
N GLU A 383 2.62 -22.78 -4.97
CA GLU A 383 1.60 -23.65 -4.38
C GLU A 383 1.32 -23.16 -2.95
N PRO A 384 0.30 -22.31 -2.74
CA PRO A 384 -0.06 -21.78 -1.42
C PRO A 384 -0.90 -22.77 -0.59
N GLU A 385 -1.18 -23.95 -1.13
CA GLU A 385 -1.86 -25.02 -0.42
C GLU A 385 -1.04 -25.39 0.83
N ASN A 386 -1.71 -25.44 1.98
CA ASN A 386 -1.11 -25.74 3.29
C ASN A 386 -0.05 -24.71 3.78
N LEU A 387 0.01 -23.50 3.22
CA LEU A 387 1.00 -22.50 3.63
C LEU A 387 0.91 -22.11 5.12
N ALA A 388 -0.29 -22.08 5.69
CA ALA A 388 -0.48 -21.84 7.12
C ALA A 388 0.08 -22.98 7.97
N GLU A 389 -0.22 -24.24 7.63
CA GLU A 389 0.31 -25.41 8.32
C GLU A 389 1.84 -25.49 8.20
N ARG A 390 2.39 -25.20 7.03
CA ARG A 390 3.85 -25.11 6.81
C ARG A 390 4.48 -24.04 7.69
N ALA A 391 3.85 -22.88 7.86
CA ALA A 391 4.34 -21.83 8.74
C ALA A 391 4.34 -22.28 10.21
N GLU A 392 3.32 -23.01 10.65
CA GLU A 392 3.26 -23.57 12.01
C GLU A 392 4.34 -24.64 12.24
N VAL A 393 4.50 -25.59 11.32
CA VAL A 393 5.57 -26.61 11.40
C VAL A 393 6.95 -25.95 11.41
N LEU A 394 7.15 -24.92 10.58
CA LEU A 394 8.39 -24.16 10.53
C LEU A 394 8.64 -23.40 11.85
N ALA A 395 7.61 -22.76 12.42
CA ALA A 395 7.72 -22.05 13.68
C ALA A 395 8.03 -23.02 14.84
N ALA A 396 7.39 -24.19 14.89
CA ALA A 396 7.68 -25.22 15.89
C ALA A 396 9.12 -25.75 15.77
N ARG A 397 9.67 -25.81 14.56
CA ARG A 397 11.04 -26.27 14.31
C ARG A 397 12.11 -25.21 14.60
N LEU A 398 11.90 -23.98 14.13
CA LEU A 398 12.87 -22.90 14.25
C LEU A 398 12.77 -22.13 15.58
N VAL A 399 11.63 -22.27 16.28
CA VAL A 399 11.42 -21.77 17.64
C VAL A 399 11.65 -20.24 17.76
N PRO A 400 10.94 -19.41 16.97
CA PRO A 400 11.14 -17.96 16.97
C PRO A 400 10.82 -17.35 18.34
N GLN A 401 11.67 -16.44 18.80
CA GLN A 401 11.63 -15.93 20.18
C GLN A 401 10.41 -15.06 20.49
N LEU A 402 9.82 -14.34 19.52
CA LEU A 402 8.63 -13.50 19.75
C LEU A 402 7.33 -14.17 19.34
N SER A 403 7.23 -15.49 19.57
CA SER A 403 6.02 -16.27 19.34
C SER A 403 5.32 -16.59 20.65
N ALA A 404 4.04 -16.22 20.78
CA ALA A 404 3.24 -16.55 21.95
C ALA A 404 3.09 -18.07 22.17
N GLU A 405 3.20 -18.86 21.09
CA GLU A 405 2.97 -20.30 21.09
C GLU A 405 4.30 -21.08 21.08
N HIS A 406 5.27 -20.58 20.31
CA HIS A 406 6.49 -21.31 19.99
C HIS A 406 7.75 -20.79 20.68
N ALA A 407 7.72 -19.63 21.36
CA ALA A 407 8.93 -19.13 21.99
C ALA A 407 9.45 -20.11 23.06
N PRO A 408 10.77 -20.32 23.13
CA PRO A 408 11.36 -21.35 24.00
C PRO A 408 11.25 -20.96 25.47
N ASP A 409 11.39 -19.67 25.76
CA ASP A 409 11.34 -19.10 27.09
C ASP A 409 9.87 -18.81 27.52
N PRO A 410 9.37 -19.42 28.60
CA PRO A 410 8.05 -19.13 29.14
C PRO A 410 7.82 -17.67 29.55
N GLU A 411 8.84 -16.97 30.05
CA GLU A 411 8.76 -15.57 30.45
C GLU A 411 8.55 -14.68 29.22
N VAL A 412 9.29 -14.96 28.14
CA VAL A 412 9.10 -14.27 26.85
C VAL A 412 7.71 -14.54 26.29
N ARG A 413 7.20 -15.78 26.34
CA ARG A 413 5.80 -16.06 25.91
C ARG A 413 4.77 -15.26 26.67
N ALA A 414 4.92 -15.16 27.99
CA ALA A 414 4.01 -14.38 28.84
C ALA A 414 4.10 -12.89 28.51
N ALA A 415 5.31 -12.35 28.33
CA ALA A 415 5.53 -10.95 27.95
C ALA A 415 4.95 -10.63 26.56
N VAL A 416 5.19 -11.48 25.57
CA VAL A 416 4.63 -11.37 24.21
C VAL A 416 3.10 -11.41 24.22
N SER A 417 2.50 -12.31 24.99
CA SER A 417 1.05 -12.41 25.11
C SER A 417 0.44 -11.14 25.71
N ARG A 418 1.07 -10.61 26.76
CA ARG A 418 0.68 -9.34 27.39
C ARG A 418 0.80 -8.16 26.41
N ALA A 419 1.95 -8.03 25.75
CA ALA A 419 2.23 -6.99 24.76
C ALA A 419 1.20 -6.98 23.62
N ARG A 420 0.74 -8.14 23.16
CA ARG A 420 -0.31 -8.24 22.13
C ARG A 420 -1.66 -7.70 22.60
N LEU A 421 -2.01 -7.92 23.87
CA LEU A 421 -3.32 -7.57 24.42
C LEU A 421 -3.40 -6.11 24.88
N GLU A 422 -2.33 -5.59 25.48
CA GLU A 422 -2.36 -4.29 26.19
C GLU A 422 -1.97 -3.10 25.30
N PHE A 423 -1.25 -3.33 24.18
CA PHE A 423 -0.81 -2.24 23.31
C PHE A 423 -1.80 -1.95 22.19
N ASP A 424 -2.47 -0.81 22.29
CA ASP A 424 -3.47 -0.34 21.30
C ASP A 424 -2.93 0.68 20.28
N GLY A 425 -1.62 0.94 20.33
CA GLY A 425 -0.90 1.79 19.39
C GLY A 425 -0.38 3.08 20.02
N PHE A 426 0.34 3.84 19.19
CA PHE A 426 0.92 5.11 19.63
C PHE A 426 -0.18 6.18 19.73
N PRO A 427 -0.13 7.06 20.75
CA PRO A 427 -1.08 8.17 20.86
C PRO A 427 -1.01 9.05 19.60
N ALA A 428 -2.17 9.48 19.11
CA ALA A 428 -2.24 10.44 18.02
C ALA A 428 -1.63 11.77 18.51
N ARG A 429 -0.57 12.24 17.84
CA ARG A 429 -0.02 13.58 18.05
C ARG A 429 -0.87 14.62 17.35
#